data_AF-A0A7V9HWK7-F1
#
_entry.id   AF-A0A7V9HWK7-F1
#
_cell.length_a   1.000
_cell.length_b   1.000
_cell.length_c   1.000
_cell.angle_alpha   90.00
_cell.angle_beta   90.00
_cell.angle_gamma   90.00
#
_symmetry.space_group_name_H-M   'P 1'
#
loop_
_entity.id
_entity.type
_entity.pdbx_description
1 polymer ?
#
loop_
_entity_poly.entity_id
_entity_poly.type
_entity_poly.pdbx_seq_one_letter_code
_entity_poly.pdbx_strand_id
1 'polypeptide(L)' 'MIVSLIAALPDLNLLIPPPFSYIIIGVLGAIIGSFLNVVIRRLPLEESVVFPNSRCPSCSAAIAFYDNVPVLSYV' A
#
# COMPACT_ATOMS: atom_id res chain seq x y z
N MET A 1 8.43 14.72 -11.62
CA MET A 1 7.06 15.28 -11.44
C MET A 1 6.74 15.50 -9.96
N ILE A 2 6.74 14.46 -9.10
CA ILE A 2 6.45 14.60 -7.66
C ILE A 2 7.54 15.38 -6.90
N VAL A 3 8.82 15.06 -7.12
CA VAL A 3 9.96 15.79 -6.50
C VAL A 3 9.95 17.27 -6.87
N SER A 4 9.63 17.57 -8.13
CA SER A 4 9.52 18.94 -8.65
C SER A 4 8.34 19.71 -8.03
N LEU A 5 7.26 19.03 -7.64
CA LEU A 5 6.09 19.63 -6.97
C LEU A 5 6.40 19.98 -5.50
N ILE A 6 7.13 19.12 -4.79
CA ILE A 6 7.59 19.37 -3.41
C ILE A 6 8.59 20.54 -3.40
N ALA A 7 9.52 20.58 -4.36
CA ALA A 7 10.46 21.70 -4.50
C ALA A 7 9.78 23.03 -4.89
N ALA A 8 8.60 22.98 -5.54
CA ALA A 8 7.84 24.17 -5.94
C ALA A 8 6.95 24.75 -4.82
N LEU A 9 6.83 24.08 -3.66
CA LEU A 9 6.07 24.54 -2.49
C LEU A 9 7.04 24.81 -1.31
N PRO A 10 7.60 26.03 -1.21
CA PRO A 10 8.63 26.35 -0.21
C PRO A 10 8.14 26.20 1.24
N ASP A 11 6.87 26.51 1.51
CA ASP A 11 6.26 26.38 2.85
C ASP A 11 6.17 24.91 3.31
N LEU A 12 6.02 23.97 2.38
CA LEU A 12 5.94 22.54 2.68
C LEU A 12 7.30 21.95 3.04
N ASN A 13 8.38 22.43 2.41
CA ASN A 13 9.75 21.98 2.71
C ASN A 13 10.21 22.39 4.12
N LEU A 14 9.67 23.51 4.64
CA LEU A 14 9.97 23.99 5.99
C LEU A 14 9.21 23.19 7.06
N LEU A 15 7.97 22.77 6.76
CA LEU A 15 7.10 22.01 7.67
C LEU A 15 7.42 20.51 7.66
N ILE A 16 7.76 19.94 6.50
CA ILE A 16 8.08 18.52 6.32
C ILE A 16 9.33 18.41 5.43
N PRO A 17 10.52 18.21 6.01
CA PRO A 17 11.74 18.15 5.23
C PRO A 17 11.68 16.99 4.22
N PRO A 18 12.30 17.13 3.03
CA PRO A 18 12.24 16.16 1.95
C PRO A 18 12.45 14.67 2.33
N PRO A 19 13.41 14.29 3.19
CA PRO A 19 13.55 12.89 3.58
C PRO A 19 12.30 12.32 4.27
N PHE A 20 11.62 13.11 5.10
CA PHE A 20 10.39 12.67 5.78
C PHE A 20 9.21 12.56 4.83
N SER A 21 9.07 13.50 3.88
CA SER A 21 7.97 13.46 2.92
C SER A 21 8.05 12.24 2.00
N TYR A 22 9.25 11.79 1.61
CA TYR A 22 9.43 10.56 0.83
C TYR A 22 8.98 9.31 1.58
N ILE A 23 9.27 9.22 2.88
CA ILE A 23 8.84 8.08 3.71
C ILE A 23 7.32 8.06 3.79
N ILE A 24 6.69 9.21 4.06
CA ILE A 24 5.23 9.31 4.14
C ILE A 24 4.57 8.90 2.83
N ILE A 25 5.06 9.40 1.69
CA ILE A 25 4.55 9.03 0.36
C ILE A 25 4.76 7.55 0.09
N GLY A 26 5.92 6.99 0.46
CA GLY A 26 6.21 5.57 0.30
C GLY A 26 5.25 4.69 1.10
N VAL A 27 5.01 5.03 2.37
CA VAL A 27 4.07 4.31 3.24
C VAL A 27 2.64 4.42 2.72
N LEU A 28 2.18 5.62 2.38
CA LEU A 28 0.83 5.82 1.81
C LEU A 28 0.67 5.08 0.48
N GLY A 29 1.67 5.14 -0.39
CA GLY A 29 1.70 4.41 -1.65
C GLY A 29 1.64 2.90 -1.44
N ALA A 30 2.37 2.37 -0.45
CA ALA A 30 2.33 0.96 -0.09
C ALA A 30 0.95 0.53 0.45
N ILE A 31 0.32 1.34 1.31
CA ILE A 31 -1.03 1.08 1.84
C ILE A 31 -2.05 1.06 0.70
N ILE A 32 -2.07 2.09 -0.14
CA ILE A 32 -3.01 2.21 -1.26
C ILE A 32 -2.78 1.09 -2.27
N GLY A 33 -1.51 0.84 -2.65
CA GLY A 33 -1.15 -0.22 -3.59
C GLY A 33 -1.54 -1.60 -3.09
N SER A 34 -1.31 -1.88 -1.79
CA SER A 34 -1.72 -3.14 -1.16
C SER A 34 -3.23 -3.36 -1.23
N PHE A 35 -4.02 -2.32 -0.95
CA PHE A 35 -5.48 -2.40 -1.03
C PHE A 35 -5.97 -2.59 -2.47
N LEU A 36 -5.43 -1.81 -3.42
CA LEU A 36 -5.77 -1.91 -4.83
C LEU A 36 -5.45 -3.30 -5.40
N ASN A 37 -4.38 -3.96 -4.92
CA ASN A 37 -4.07 -5.33 -5.33
C ASN A 37 -5.21 -6.32 -4.97
N VAL A 38 -5.85 -6.15 -3.81
CA VAL A 38 -7.03 -6.94 -3.43
C VAL A 38 -8.21 -6.61 -4.36
N VAL A 39 -8.46 -5.33 -4.62
CA VAL A 39 -9.58 -4.87 -5.48
C VAL A 39 -9.44 -5.41 -6.91
N ILE A 40 -8.27 -5.25 -7.53
CA ILE A 40 -8.00 -5.70 -8.90
C ILE A 40 -8.21 -7.21 -9.05
N ARG A 41 -7.89 -7.98 -8.01
CA ARG A 41 -8.08 -9.43 -8.01
C ARG A 41 -9.54 -9.84 -7.81
N ARG A 42 -10.24 -9.23 -6.85
CA ARG A 42 -11.57 -9.68 -6.41
C ARG A 42 -12.73 -9.09 -7.22
N LEU A 43 -12.61 -7.83 -7.65
CA LEU A 43 -13.71 -7.11 -8.31
C LEU A 43 -14.17 -7.76 -9.64
N PRO A 44 -13.28 -8.23 -10.53
CA PRO A 44 -13.70 -8.90 -11.77
C PRO A 44 -14.35 -10.27 -11.55
N LEU A 45 -14.17 -10.84 -10.37
CA LEU A 45 -14.71 -12.15 -9.96
C LEU A 45 -15.97 -12.00 -9.10
N GLU A 46 -16.46 -10.77 -8.90
CA GLU A 46 -17.60 -10.45 -8.02
C GLU A 46 -17.40 -10.93 -6.57
N GLU A 47 -16.14 -11.09 -6.15
CA GLU A 47 -15.78 -11.49 -4.80
C GLU A 47 -15.82 -10.30 -3.83
N SER A 48 -16.28 -10.54 -2.61
CA SER A 48 -16.24 -9.54 -1.55
C SER A 48 -14.81 -9.15 -1.17
N VAL A 49 -14.53 -7.85 -1.12
CA VAL A 49 -13.22 -7.28 -0.71
C VAL A 49 -13.02 -7.33 0.80
N VAL A 50 -14.11 -7.34 1.57
CA VAL A 50 -14.08 -7.22 3.04
C VAL A 50 -14.00 -8.58 3.73
N PHE A 51 -14.81 -9.54 3.29
CA PHE A 51 -14.91 -10.86 3.92
C PHE A 51 -15.27 -11.93 2.88
N PRO A 52 -14.60 -13.09 2.86
CA PRO A 52 -13.60 -13.58 3.83
C PRO A 52 -12.19 -13.01 3.61
N ASN A 53 -11.31 -13.21 4.59
CA ASN A 53 -9.89 -12.82 4.53
C ASN A 53 -9.13 -13.51 3.37
N SER A 54 -7.90 -13.07 3.11
CA SER A 54 -7.02 -13.67 2.10
C SER A 54 -6.76 -15.15 2.37
N ARG A 55 -6.71 -15.96 1.32
CA ARG A 55 -6.41 -17.40 1.39
C ARG A 55 -5.33 -17.77 0.38
N CYS A 56 -4.53 -18.78 0.70
CA CYS A 56 -3.54 -19.32 -0.23
C CYS A 56 -4.26 -20.00 -1.41
N PRO A 57 -3.94 -19.66 -2.68
CA PRO A 57 -4.59 -20.27 -3.83
C PRO A 57 -4.19 -21.74 -4.06
N SER A 58 -3.12 -22.23 -3.42
CA SER A 58 -2.65 -23.61 -3.57
C SER A 58 -3.21 -24.58 -2.52
N CYS A 59 -3.35 -24.13 -1.27
CA CYS A 59 -3.75 -25.00 -0.15
C CYS A 59 -4.96 -24.50 0.63
N SER A 60 -5.53 -23.35 0.25
CA SER A 60 -6.75 -22.77 0.84
C SER A 60 -6.64 -22.33 2.31
N ALA A 61 -5.44 -22.39 2.91
CA ALA A 61 -5.19 -21.90 4.25
C ALA A 61 -5.46 -20.39 4.35
N ALA A 62 -6.02 -19.95 5.49
CA ALA A 62 -6.21 -18.54 5.78
C ALA A 62 -4.84 -17.87 5.96
N ILE A 63 -4.64 -16.73 5.28
CA ILE A 63 -3.41 -15.94 5.36
C ILE A 63 -3.56 -14.94 6.52
N ALA A 64 -2.55 -14.82 7.37
CA ALA A 64 -2.56 -13.85 8.45
C ALA A 64 -2.44 -12.41 7.89
N PHE A 65 -2.96 -11.43 8.62
CA PHE A 65 -2.93 -10.05 8.12
C PHE A 65 -1.50 -9.54 7.91
N TYR A 66 -0.54 -9.96 8.75
CA TYR A 66 0.86 -9.53 8.66
C TYR A 66 1.60 -10.13 7.46
N ASP A 67 1.19 -11.31 6.98
CA ASP A 67 1.76 -11.91 5.75
C ASP A 67 1.44 -11.08 4.50
N ASN A 68 0.37 -10.26 4.56
CA ASN A 68 -0.03 -9.37 3.48
C ASN A 68 0.66 -7.99 3.55
N VAL A 69 1.54 -7.74 4.53
CA VAL A 69 2.22 -6.45 4.67
C VAL A 69 3.31 -6.31 3.60
N PRO A 70 3.22 -5.34 2.68
CA PRO A 70 4.21 -5.17 1.62
C PRO A 70 5.60 -4.98 2.20
N VAL A 71 6.61 -5.58 1.56
CA VAL A 71 8.04 -5.50 1.89
C VAL A 71 8.42 -6.18 3.21
N LEU A 72 7.64 -6.01 4.28
CA LEU A 72 7.99 -6.50 5.62
C LEU A 72 7.73 -8.00 5.82
N SER A 73 6.83 -8.62 5.06
CA SER A 73 6.52 -10.06 5.21
C SER A 73 7.53 -11.01 4.54
N TYR A 74 8.56 -10.48 3.86
CA TYR A 74 9.58 -11.28 3.17
C TYR A 74 10.78 -11.67 4.06
N VAL A 75 10.85 -11.13 5.27
CA VAL A 75 11.98 -11.32 6.22
C VAL A 75 11.56 -12.31 7.29
#